data_AF-A0A3R6Z3N4-F1
#
_entry.id   AF-A0A3R6Z3N4-F1
#
_cell.length_a   1.000
_cell.length_b   1.000
_cell.length_c   1.000
_cell.angle_alpha   90.00
_cell.angle_beta   90.00
_cell.angle_gamma   90.00
#
_symmetry.space_group_name_H-M   'P 1'
#
loop_
_entity.id
_entity.type
_entity.pdbx_description
1 polymer ?
#
loop_
_entity_poly.entity_id
_entity_poly.type
_entity_poly.pdbx_seq_one_letter_code
_entity_poly.pdbx_strand_id
1 'polypeptide(L)'
;MAVTVPEAVDPDVDKERGKMELELRSAGLQGVGMPPDGSCFLHCLVYDLFPLKWDFFATYPAAMAMVNVGSADGVAPRRMQAAAQLRKDLAAFAIQNVAVLSAFLMTPVDELTTRYDTFGRVPDEQATVAELYAAATMLDLEIVLVTNDPAFHIDPVVPVDGIQSLRGHLSSRRTVVLGYMPPTPKTGGHYLCTREISYSSSFASGYFAGKMSSISSRSSLRNSSVVAGLVA
;
A
#
# COMPACT_ATOMS: atom_id res chain seq x y z
N MET A 1 -8.44 8.57 20.83
CA MET A 1 -9.89 8.28 20.70
C MET A 1 -10.03 6.87 20.15
N ALA A 2 -11.05 6.11 20.54
CA ALA A 2 -11.33 4.82 19.92
C ALA A 2 -11.88 5.03 18.51
N VAL A 3 -11.42 4.23 17.54
CA VAL A 3 -11.97 4.27 16.17
C VAL A 3 -13.31 3.54 16.19
N THR A 4 -14.40 4.30 16.25
CA THR A 4 -15.75 3.77 16.05
C THR A 4 -15.90 3.38 14.58
N VAL A 5 -16.28 2.12 14.32
CA VAL A 5 -16.68 1.68 12.98
C VAL A 5 -17.91 2.51 12.57
N PRO A 6 -17.95 3.11 11.35
CA PRO A 6 -19.09 3.90 10.91
C PRO A 6 -20.40 3.11 10.97
N GLU A 7 -21.43 3.72 11.57
CA GLU A 7 -22.66 3.03 11.98
C GLU A 7 -23.63 2.71 10.82
N ALA A 8 -23.35 3.24 9.62
CA ALA A 8 -23.94 2.82 8.36
C ALA A 8 -22.92 2.99 7.23
N VAL A 9 -22.74 1.96 6.40
CA VAL A 9 -22.00 2.08 5.13
C VAL A 9 -23.00 2.49 4.05
N ASP A 10 -22.70 3.55 3.29
CA ASP A 10 -23.56 3.99 2.20
C ASP A 10 -23.57 2.90 1.10
N PRO A 11 -24.75 2.38 0.70
CA PRO A 11 -24.85 1.28 -0.25
C PRO A 11 -24.29 1.62 -1.65
N ASP A 12 -24.25 2.90 -2.04
CA ASP A 12 -23.60 3.31 -3.28
C ASP A 12 -22.07 3.18 -3.18
N VAL A 13 -21.50 3.47 -2.00
CA VAL A 13 -20.05 3.34 -1.74
C VAL A 13 -19.63 1.89 -1.70
N ASP A 14 -20.42 1.02 -1.06
CA ASP A 14 -20.19 -0.44 -1.10
C ASP A 14 -20.33 -1.01 -2.51
N LYS A 15 -21.24 -0.48 -3.34
CA LYS A 15 -21.39 -0.87 -4.74
C LYS A 15 -20.16 -0.49 -5.58
N GLU A 16 -19.67 0.75 -5.46
CA GLU A 16 -18.47 1.19 -6.18
C GLU A 16 -17.22 0.43 -5.72
N ARG A 17 -17.09 0.18 -4.41
CA ARG A 17 -16.06 -0.70 -3.86
C ARG A 17 -16.17 -2.14 -4.39
N GLY A 18 -17.39 -2.68 -4.50
CA GLY A 18 -17.64 -4.01 -5.06
C GLY A 18 -17.19 -4.13 -6.53
N LYS A 19 -17.43 -3.09 -7.35
CA LYS A 19 -16.85 -3.01 -8.70
C LYS A 19 -15.32 -2.98 -8.67
N MET A 20 -14.73 -2.15 -7.81
CA MET A 20 -13.27 -2.04 -7.68
C MET A 20 -12.62 -3.37 -7.29
N GLU A 21 -13.23 -4.14 -6.38
CA GLU A 21 -12.75 -5.48 -6.00
C GLU A 21 -12.88 -6.50 -7.15
N LEU A 22 -13.81 -6.31 -8.10
CA LEU A 22 -13.92 -7.12 -9.31
C LEU A 22 -12.86 -6.73 -10.36
N GLU A 23 -12.62 -5.45 -10.60
CA GLU A 23 -11.60 -4.98 -11.56
C GLU A 23 -10.17 -5.25 -11.08
N LEU A 24 -9.90 -5.13 -9.78
CA LEU A 24 -8.63 -5.62 -9.24
C LEU A 24 -8.48 -7.13 -9.47
N ARG A 25 -9.54 -7.92 -9.24
CA ARG A 25 -9.48 -9.38 -9.43
C ARG A 25 -9.34 -9.78 -10.90
N SER A 26 -9.93 -9.03 -11.84
CA SER A 26 -9.75 -9.27 -13.29
C SER A 26 -8.29 -9.04 -13.72
N ALA A 27 -7.61 -8.08 -13.10
CA ALA A 27 -6.17 -7.83 -13.23
C ALA A 27 -5.27 -8.77 -12.40
N GLY A 28 -5.81 -9.77 -11.70
CA GLY A 28 -5.05 -10.69 -10.84
C GLY A 28 -4.61 -10.10 -9.49
N LEU A 29 -5.20 -8.96 -9.09
CA LEU A 29 -4.87 -8.18 -7.90
C LEU A 29 -5.97 -8.25 -6.84
N GLN A 30 -5.60 -7.96 -5.59
CA GLN A 30 -6.53 -7.74 -4.48
C GLN A 30 -6.28 -6.38 -3.85
N GLY A 31 -7.36 -5.65 -3.56
CA GLY A 31 -7.29 -4.41 -2.77
C GLY A 31 -6.90 -4.70 -1.33
N VAL A 32 -5.90 -3.98 -0.84
CA VAL A 32 -5.53 -3.92 0.58
C VAL A 32 -6.18 -2.67 1.14
N GLY A 33 -7.04 -2.85 2.15
CA GLY A 33 -7.75 -1.72 2.75
C GLY A 33 -6.80 -0.66 3.28
N MET A 34 -7.15 0.60 3.07
CA MET A 34 -6.48 1.77 3.64
C MET A 34 -7.46 2.61 4.44
N PRO A 35 -6.96 3.51 5.31
CA PRO A 35 -7.80 4.57 5.86
C PRO A 35 -8.42 5.38 4.71
N PRO A 36 -9.75 5.61 4.70
CA PRO A 36 -10.43 6.43 3.69
C PRO A 36 -10.24 7.92 4.01
N ASP A 37 -8.99 8.35 4.10
CA ASP A 37 -8.57 9.74 4.29
C ASP A 37 -7.93 10.31 3.01
N GLY A 38 -7.66 11.61 2.97
CA GLY A 38 -6.97 12.24 1.83
C GLY A 38 -5.47 11.92 1.75
N SER A 39 -4.94 11.18 2.72
CA SER A 39 -3.58 10.63 2.69
C SER A 39 -3.52 9.23 2.03
N CYS A 40 -4.63 8.68 1.53
CA CYS A 40 -4.72 7.35 0.91
C CYS A 40 -3.65 7.02 -0.14
N PHE A 41 -3.32 7.95 -1.04
CA PHE A 41 -2.21 7.78 -2.01
C PHE A 41 -0.87 7.53 -1.30
N LEU A 42 -0.56 8.36 -0.30
CA LEU A 42 0.68 8.27 0.48
C LEU A 42 0.71 7.00 1.33
N HIS A 43 -0.43 6.57 1.90
CA HIS A 43 -0.54 5.28 2.59
C HIS A 43 -0.15 4.11 1.69
N CYS A 44 -0.40 4.20 0.37
CA CYS A 44 -0.04 3.16 -0.58
C CYS A 44 1.41 3.18 -1.04
N LEU A 45 1.99 4.37 -1.31
CA LEU A 45 3.43 4.46 -1.52
C LEU A 45 4.20 3.96 -0.29
N VAL A 46 3.75 4.35 0.90
CA VAL A 46 4.33 3.89 2.17
C VAL A 46 4.14 2.37 2.35
N TYR A 47 2.98 1.80 1.98
CA TYR A 47 2.74 0.35 2.05
C TYR A 47 3.63 -0.47 1.11
N ASP A 48 3.76 -0.08 -0.17
CA ASP A 48 4.52 -0.85 -1.17
C ASP A 48 6.05 -0.66 -1.03
N LEU A 49 6.50 0.53 -0.67
CA LEU A 49 7.92 0.90 -0.77
C LEU A 49 8.71 0.69 0.54
N PHE A 50 8.07 0.75 1.72
CA PHE A 50 8.77 0.52 3.00
C PHE A 50 9.41 -0.87 3.13
N PRO A 51 8.78 -1.98 2.70
CA PRO A 51 9.38 -3.30 2.73
C PRO A 51 10.73 -3.41 1.99
N LEU A 52 10.98 -2.50 1.04
CA LEU A 52 12.18 -2.48 0.20
C LEU A 52 13.41 -1.90 0.92
N LYS A 53 13.23 -1.26 2.08
CA LYS A 53 14.30 -0.69 2.92
C LYS A 53 15.24 0.25 2.16
N TRP A 54 14.72 1.05 1.23
CA TRP A 54 15.51 2.07 0.54
C TRP A 54 16.07 3.09 1.53
N ASP A 55 17.30 3.55 1.31
CA ASP A 55 18.00 4.49 2.22
C ASP A 55 17.21 5.80 2.44
N PHE A 56 16.43 6.23 1.45
CA PHE A 56 15.49 7.35 1.58
C PHE A 56 14.52 7.20 2.78
N PHE A 57 14.07 5.98 3.07
CA PHE A 57 13.18 5.69 4.20
C PHE A 57 13.93 5.35 5.51
N ALA A 58 15.25 5.40 5.55
CA ALA A 58 16.03 5.02 6.75
C ALA A 58 15.75 5.93 7.97
N THR A 59 15.33 7.18 7.73
CA THR A 59 14.94 8.16 8.77
C THR A 59 13.45 8.12 9.13
N TYR A 60 12.63 7.37 8.39
CA TYR A 60 11.19 7.29 8.60
C TYR A 60 10.84 6.32 9.76
N PRO A 61 9.64 6.43 10.36
CA PRO A 61 9.23 5.58 11.48
C PRO A 61 9.39 4.07 11.20
N ALA A 62 10.25 3.42 11.98
CA ALA A 62 10.73 2.08 11.66
C ALA A 62 9.67 0.97 11.78
N ALA A 63 9.81 -0.02 10.87
CA ALA A 63 9.07 -1.28 10.77
C ALA A 63 7.56 -1.15 10.51
N MET A 64 7.21 -1.26 9.23
CA MET A 64 5.86 -1.60 8.78
C MET A 64 5.78 -3.10 8.45
N ALA A 65 5.16 -3.88 9.34
CA ALA A 65 4.65 -5.19 8.98
C ALA A 65 3.31 -5.01 8.25
N MET A 66 3.06 -5.78 7.19
CA MET A 66 1.77 -5.77 6.51
C MET A 66 0.65 -6.15 7.48
N VAL A 67 -0.39 -5.31 7.59
CA VAL A 67 -1.64 -5.74 8.22
C VAL A 67 -2.84 -5.23 7.44
N ASN A 68 -3.81 -6.12 7.21
CA ASN A 68 -5.14 -5.76 6.75
C ASN A 68 -5.80 -4.83 7.78
N VAL A 69 -6.65 -3.91 7.31
CA VAL A 69 -7.45 -3.05 8.20
C VAL A 69 -8.31 -3.95 9.10
N GLY A 70 -8.09 -3.85 10.41
CA GLY A 70 -8.77 -4.68 11.41
C GLY A 70 -7.96 -4.97 12.67
N SER A 71 -6.62 -4.97 12.61
CA SER A 71 -5.79 -5.20 13.81
C SER A 71 -5.49 -3.92 14.59
N ALA A 72 -5.50 -3.99 15.92
CA ALA A 72 -5.24 -2.88 16.82
C ALA A 72 -3.74 -2.63 17.13
N ASP A 73 -2.82 -3.20 16.35
CA ASP A 73 -1.44 -3.49 16.77
C ASP A 73 -0.42 -2.34 16.61
N GLY A 74 -0.85 -1.08 16.73
CA GLY A 74 0.06 0.09 16.77
C GLY A 74 0.84 0.41 15.47
N VAL A 75 0.77 -0.45 14.45
CA VAL A 75 1.37 -0.23 13.12
C VAL A 75 0.64 0.88 12.36
N ALA A 76 -0.68 1.01 12.53
CA ALA A 76 -1.46 2.08 11.89
C ALA A 76 -0.93 3.49 12.25
N PRO A 77 -0.71 3.85 13.53
CA PRO A 77 -0.01 5.09 13.90
C PRO A 77 1.34 5.32 13.18
N ARG A 78 2.18 4.29 13.02
CA ARG A 78 3.47 4.43 12.31
C ARG A 78 3.28 4.70 10.82
N ARG A 79 2.31 4.04 10.17
CA ARG A 79 1.93 4.34 8.78
C ARG A 79 1.45 5.78 8.63
N MET A 80 0.58 6.27 9.54
CA MET A 80 0.12 7.66 9.50
C MET A 80 1.29 8.65 9.62
N GLN A 81 2.25 8.39 10.51
CA GLN A 81 3.45 9.21 10.66
C GLN A 81 4.36 9.16 9.43
N ALA A 82 4.56 7.98 8.85
CA ALA A 82 5.34 7.80 7.62
C ALA A 82 4.69 8.51 6.42
N ALA A 83 3.36 8.41 6.26
CA ALA A 83 2.61 9.13 5.22
C ALA A 83 2.67 10.65 5.45
N ALA A 84 2.57 11.12 6.69
CA ALA A 84 2.70 12.53 7.03
C ALA A 84 4.12 13.09 6.82
N GLN A 85 5.16 12.27 6.94
CA GLN A 85 6.52 12.64 6.55
C GLN A 85 6.67 12.66 5.02
N LEU A 86 6.18 11.62 4.33
CA LEU A 86 6.23 11.54 2.87
C LEU A 86 5.50 12.72 2.21
N ARG A 87 4.36 13.14 2.78
CA ARG A 87 3.61 14.35 2.38
C ARG A 87 4.51 15.59 2.30
N LYS A 88 5.32 15.81 3.34
CA LYS A 88 6.21 16.98 3.45
C LYS A 88 7.42 16.87 2.53
N ASP A 89 8.05 15.70 2.50
CA ASP A 89 9.23 15.48 1.66
C ASP A 89 8.87 15.54 0.17
N LEU A 90 7.71 15.00 -0.21
CA LEU A 90 7.16 15.09 -1.56
C LEU A 90 6.82 16.53 -1.95
N ALA A 91 6.13 17.28 -1.09
CA ALA A 91 5.85 18.69 -1.34
C ALA A 91 7.13 19.53 -1.45
N ALA A 92 8.12 19.31 -0.58
CA ALA A 92 9.40 20.00 -0.62
C ALA A 92 10.18 19.69 -1.92
N PHE A 93 10.22 18.41 -2.33
CA PHE A 93 10.82 17.99 -3.61
C PHE A 93 10.09 18.61 -4.81
N ALA A 94 8.75 18.62 -4.79
CA ALA A 94 7.94 19.16 -5.87
C ALA A 94 8.11 20.67 -6.02
N ILE A 95 8.17 21.42 -4.90
CA ILE A 95 8.47 22.86 -4.89
C ILE A 95 9.88 23.14 -5.40
N GLN A 96 10.89 22.35 -5.00
CA GLN A 96 12.27 22.52 -5.52
C GLN A 96 12.38 22.34 -7.03
N ASN A 97 11.52 21.49 -7.62
CA ASN A 97 11.52 21.16 -9.05
C ASN A 97 10.33 21.80 -9.81
N VAL A 98 9.64 22.77 -9.20
CA VAL A 98 8.32 23.24 -9.68
C VAL A 98 8.35 23.82 -11.09
N ALA A 99 9.46 24.43 -11.53
CA ALA A 99 9.59 24.98 -12.87
C ALA A 99 9.51 23.89 -13.97
N VAL A 100 10.13 22.72 -13.74
CA VAL A 100 10.11 21.61 -14.70
C VAL A 100 8.77 20.87 -14.63
N LEU A 101 8.24 20.64 -13.43
CA LEU A 101 6.90 20.06 -13.23
C LEU A 101 5.79 20.94 -13.83
N SER A 102 5.89 22.27 -13.70
CA SER A 102 4.97 23.26 -14.29
C SER A 102 4.96 23.20 -15.81
N ALA A 103 6.14 23.16 -16.44
CA ALA A 103 6.27 23.06 -17.88
C ALA A 103 5.68 21.73 -18.40
N PHE A 104 5.93 20.62 -17.70
CA PHE A 104 5.41 19.30 -18.05
C PHE A 104 3.88 19.19 -17.87
N LEU A 105 3.36 19.65 -16.72
CA LEU A 105 1.92 19.62 -16.39
C LEU A 105 1.11 20.73 -17.08
N MET A 106 1.75 21.58 -17.88
CA MET A 106 1.14 22.76 -18.53
C MET A 106 0.38 23.67 -17.55
N THR A 107 0.80 23.71 -16.30
CA THR A 107 0.15 24.41 -15.18
C THR A 107 1.01 25.59 -14.74
N PRO A 108 0.47 26.81 -14.51
CA PRO A 108 1.24 27.96 -14.04
C PRO A 108 2.10 27.67 -12.80
N VAL A 109 3.31 28.24 -12.73
CA VAL A 109 4.27 27.97 -11.64
C VAL A 109 3.71 28.38 -10.28
N ASP A 110 3.00 29.49 -10.20
CA ASP A 110 2.37 30.03 -9.00
C ASP A 110 1.19 29.18 -8.52
N GLU A 111 0.33 28.74 -9.45
CA GLU A 111 -0.76 27.78 -9.17
C GLU A 111 -0.19 26.46 -8.64
N LEU A 112 0.81 25.89 -9.34
CA LEU A 112 1.41 24.62 -8.98
C LEU A 112 2.22 24.69 -7.66
N THR A 113 2.88 25.82 -7.40
CA THR A 113 3.53 26.09 -6.10
C THR A 113 2.50 26.13 -4.98
N THR A 114 1.39 26.84 -5.18
CA THR A 114 0.29 26.93 -4.21
C THR A 114 -0.32 25.55 -3.94
N ARG A 115 -0.47 24.74 -4.99
CA ARG A 115 -0.95 23.35 -4.91
C ARG A 115 -0.04 22.49 -4.04
N TYR A 116 1.27 22.50 -4.30
CA TYR A 116 2.23 21.69 -3.54
C TYR A 116 2.42 22.17 -2.09
N ASP A 117 2.43 23.48 -1.81
CA ASP A 117 2.48 23.99 -0.43
C ASP A 117 1.21 23.61 0.36
N THR A 118 0.03 23.73 -0.26
CA THR A 118 -1.24 23.29 0.34
C THR A 118 -1.21 21.80 0.66
N PHE A 119 -0.81 20.95 -0.29
CA PHE A 119 -0.68 19.50 -0.09
C PHE A 119 0.31 19.14 1.04
N GLY A 120 1.45 19.82 1.10
CA GLY A 120 2.47 19.61 2.12
C GLY A 120 2.06 20.03 3.54
N ARG A 121 1.25 21.09 3.65
CA ARG A 121 0.86 21.69 4.93
C ARG A 121 -0.46 21.18 5.50
N VAL A 122 -1.47 20.97 4.65
CA VAL A 122 -2.83 20.62 5.09
C VAL A 122 -2.92 19.11 5.31
N PRO A 123 -3.21 18.64 6.54
CA PRO A 123 -3.48 17.23 6.78
C PRO A 123 -4.66 16.76 5.95
N ASP A 124 -4.54 15.57 5.36
CA ASP A 124 -5.58 14.94 4.53
C ASP A 124 -6.06 15.76 3.32
N GLU A 125 -5.26 16.72 2.84
CA GLU A 125 -5.38 17.24 1.48
C GLU A 125 -5.15 16.09 0.48
N GLN A 126 -6.09 15.85 -0.45
CA GLN A 126 -6.06 14.70 -1.37
C GLN A 126 -4.95 14.86 -2.41
N ALA A 127 -4.26 13.77 -2.76
CA ALA A 127 -3.31 13.75 -3.87
C ALA A 127 -4.01 13.78 -5.25
N THR A 128 -3.53 14.65 -6.13
CA THR A 128 -3.97 14.85 -7.51
C THR A 128 -2.90 14.36 -8.49
N VAL A 129 -3.16 14.47 -9.80
CA VAL A 129 -2.20 14.16 -10.88
C VAL A 129 -0.84 14.86 -10.66
N ALA A 130 -0.84 16.08 -10.12
CA ALA A 130 0.39 16.82 -9.82
C ALA A 130 1.29 16.11 -8.79
N GLU A 131 0.71 15.54 -7.73
CA GLU A 131 1.44 14.79 -6.70
C GLU A 131 1.83 13.39 -7.18
N LEU A 132 1.05 12.79 -8.08
CA LEU A 132 1.40 11.52 -8.73
C LEU A 132 2.67 11.67 -9.58
N TYR A 133 2.75 12.68 -10.44
CA TYR A 133 3.96 12.95 -11.23
C TYR A 133 5.15 13.35 -10.35
N ALA A 134 4.92 14.15 -9.31
CA ALA A 134 5.97 14.48 -8.34
C ALA A 134 6.51 13.21 -7.64
N ALA A 135 5.64 12.28 -7.22
CA ALA A 135 6.04 11.05 -6.53
C ALA A 135 6.74 10.05 -7.47
N ALA A 136 6.22 9.87 -8.68
CA ALA A 136 6.85 9.08 -9.74
C ALA A 136 8.27 9.59 -10.01
N THR A 137 8.44 10.91 -10.11
CA THR A 137 9.75 11.54 -10.35
C THR A 137 10.69 11.43 -9.13
N MET A 138 10.21 11.77 -7.94
CA MET A 138 10.97 11.73 -6.69
C MET A 138 11.57 10.35 -6.41
N LEU A 139 10.77 9.31 -6.63
CA LEU A 139 11.08 7.93 -6.22
C LEU A 139 11.39 7.00 -7.40
N ASP A 140 11.51 7.52 -8.63
CA ASP A 140 11.67 6.78 -9.90
C ASP A 140 10.70 5.58 -10.02
N LEU A 141 9.41 5.91 -9.99
CA LEU A 141 8.31 4.96 -10.09
C LEU A 141 7.60 5.10 -11.44
N GLU A 142 7.06 3.99 -11.92
CA GLU A 142 5.93 3.99 -12.83
C GLU A 142 4.67 3.70 -12.00
N ILE A 143 3.68 4.58 -12.00
CA ILE A 143 2.45 4.42 -11.23
C ILE A 143 1.32 4.05 -12.20
N VAL A 144 0.81 2.83 -12.08
CA VAL A 144 -0.30 2.30 -12.88
C VAL A 144 -1.57 2.32 -12.04
N LEU A 145 -2.66 2.86 -12.60
CA LEU A 145 -3.95 2.95 -11.91
C LEU A 145 -4.97 1.99 -12.54
N VAL A 146 -5.50 1.07 -11.73
CA VAL A 146 -6.66 0.25 -12.07
C VAL A 146 -7.90 0.96 -11.54
N THR A 147 -8.79 1.35 -12.44
CA THR A 147 -10.03 2.10 -12.14
C THR A 147 -11.25 1.17 -12.07
N ASN A 148 -12.28 1.56 -11.32
CA ASN A 148 -13.61 0.92 -11.36
C ASN A 148 -14.62 1.60 -12.32
N ASP A 149 -14.19 2.66 -13.02
CA ASP A 149 -14.92 3.35 -14.07
C ASP A 149 -14.21 3.20 -15.43
N PRO A 150 -14.76 2.43 -16.38
CA PRO A 150 -14.19 2.26 -17.72
C PRO A 150 -14.12 3.54 -18.56
N ALA A 151 -14.88 4.59 -18.22
CA ALA A 151 -14.79 5.89 -18.90
C ALA A 151 -13.59 6.72 -18.43
N PHE A 152 -12.98 6.35 -17.29
CA PHE A 152 -11.91 7.10 -16.64
C PHE A 152 -10.55 6.41 -16.85
N HIS A 153 -9.89 6.70 -17.98
CA HIS A 153 -8.54 6.19 -18.24
C HIS A 153 -7.47 7.19 -17.80
N ILE A 154 -6.40 6.69 -17.16
CA ILE A 154 -5.18 7.44 -16.87
C ILE A 154 -4.01 6.59 -17.38
N ASP A 155 -3.22 7.16 -18.29
CA ASP A 155 -1.97 6.55 -18.76
C ASP A 155 -0.99 6.34 -17.59
N PRO A 156 -0.12 5.31 -17.61
CA PRO A 156 0.89 5.09 -16.58
C PRO A 156 1.71 6.35 -16.29
N VAL A 157 1.69 6.81 -15.04
CA VAL A 157 2.41 8.02 -14.62
C VAL A 157 3.88 7.67 -14.41
N VAL A 158 4.74 8.24 -15.24
CA VAL A 158 6.20 8.00 -15.25
C VAL A 158 6.97 9.22 -14.72
N PRO A 159 8.26 9.07 -14.37
CA PRO A 159 9.11 10.19 -13.95
C PRO A 159 9.20 11.27 -15.03
N VAL A 160 9.15 12.54 -14.64
CA VAL A 160 9.35 13.68 -15.53
C VAL A 160 10.85 13.84 -15.82
N ASP A 161 11.19 13.90 -17.10
CA ASP A 161 12.57 14.05 -17.57
C ASP A 161 13.23 15.36 -17.06
N GLY A 162 14.54 15.31 -16.87
CA GLY A 162 15.34 16.46 -16.41
C GLY A 162 15.35 16.69 -14.90
N ILE A 163 14.58 15.91 -14.12
CA ILE A 163 14.63 15.93 -12.65
C ILE A 163 15.33 14.67 -12.13
N GLN A 164 16.27 14.83 -11.19
CA GLN A 164 16.96 13.71 -10.57
C GLN A 164 16.12 13.09 -9.43
N SER A 165 15.89 11.78 -9.48
CA SER A 165 15.27 11.04 -8.37
C SER A 165 16.16 11.03 -7.12
N LEU A 166 15.52 11.12 -5.95
CA LEU A 166 16.16 10.99 -4.64
C LEU A 166 16.61 9.55 -4.33
N ARG A 167 16.18 8.57 -5.13
CA ARG A 167 16.52 7.15 -4.97
C ARG A 167 17.92 6.78 -5.52
N GLY A 168 18.61 7.74 -6.14
CA GLY A 168 19.98 7.60 -6.65
C GLY A 168 20.09 6.84 -7.98
N HIS A 169 21.23 7.01 -8.65
CA HIS A 169 21.45 6.58 -10.04
C HIS A 169 21.57 5.06 -10.25
N LEU A 170 21.60 4.26 -9.17
CA LEU A 170 21.85 2.82 -9.20
C LEU A 170 20.57 1.97 -9.13
N SER A 171 19.41 2.60 -9.00
CA SER A 171 18.16 1.90 -8.75
C SER A 171 17.31 1.81 -10.02
N SER A 172 16.88 0.60 -10.39
CA SER A 172 15.99 0.36 -11.53
C SER A 172 14.57 0.84 -11.23
N ARG A 173 13.90 1.49 -12.20
CA ARG A 173 12.51 1.93 -12.08
C ARG A 173 11.61 0.81 -11.55
N ARG A 174 10.71 1.16 -10.63
CA ARG A 174 9.74 0.24 -10.01
C ARG A 174 8.33 0.61 -10.44
N THR A 175 7.59 -0.36 -10.98
CA THR A 175 6.16 -0.20 -11.22
C THR A 175 5.38 -0.41 -9.92
N VAL A 176 4.46 0.49 -9.60
CA VAL A 176 3.54 0.43 -8.46
C VAL A 176 2.12 0.45 -9.03
N VAL A 177 1.35 -0.61 -8.77
CA VAL A 177 -0.04 -0.71 -9.24
C VAL A 177 -0.99 -0.37 -8.10
N LEU A 178 -1.84 0.64 -8.31
CA LEU A 178 -2.85 1.10 -7.34
C LEU A 178 -4.25 0.90 -7.91
N GLY A 179 -5.22 0.60 -7.05
CA GLY A 179 -6.62 0.82 -7.37
C GLY A 179 -6.96 2.30 -7.23
N TYR A 180 -7.85 2.82 -8.06
CA TYR A 180 -8.39 4.17 -7.93
C TYR A 180 -9.90 4.15 -8.15
N MET A 181 -10.67 4.58 -7.15
CA MET A 181 -12.08 4.89 -7.32
C MET A 181 -12.20 6.40 -7.62
N PRO A 182 -12.68 6.80 -8.80
CA PRO A 182 -12.85 8.21 -9.14
C PRO A 182 -13.84 8.92 -8.19
N PRO A 183 -13.74 10.26 -8.05
CA PRO A 183 -14.67 11.02 -7.23
C PRO A 183 -16.10 10.90 -7.76
N THR A 184 -17.05 10.73 -6.84
CA THR A 184 -18.49 10.78 -7.09
C THR A 184 -19.10 11.97 -6.33
N PRO A 185 -20.37 12.37 -6.59
CA PRO A 185 -21.03 13.39 -5.78
C PRO A 185 -21.15 13.06 -4.28
N LYS A 186 -20.92 11.80 -3.88
CA LYS A 186 -20.96 11.33 -2.49
C LYS A 186 -19.58 11.06 -1.88
N THR A 187 -18.55 10.84 -2.70
CA THR A 187 -17.21 10.40 -2.25
C THR A 187 -16.11 11.14 -2.99
N GLY A 188 -15.11 11.65 -2.27
CA GLY A 188 -13.85 12.03 -2.88
C GLY A 188 -13.18 10.84 -3.58
N GLY A 189 -12.24 11.12 -4.49
CA GLY A 189 -11.46 10.07 -5.12
C GLY A 189 -10.63 9.31 -4.08
N HIS A 190 -10.46 8.00 -4.25
CA HIS A 190 -9.77 7.17 -3.26
C HIS A 190 -8.80 6.18 -3.92
N TYR A 191 -7.56 6.20 -3.43
CA TYR A 191 -6.52 5.24 -3.85
C TYR A 191 -6.52 4.02 -2.93
N LEU A 192 -6.52 2.83 -3.52
CA LEU A 192 -6.41 1.55 -2.84
C LEU A 192 -5.06 0.93 -3.18
N CYS A 193 -4.40 0.34 -2.20
CA CYS A 193 -3.14 -0.35 -2.47
C CYS A 193 -3.48 -1.74 -2.98
N THR A 194 -2.67 -2.26 -3.90
CA THR A 194 -2.91 -3.61 -4.44
C THR A 194 -1.85 -4.58 -3.96
N ARG A 195 -2.17 -5.87 -4.09
CA ARG A 195 -1.23 -6.97 -4.01
C ARG A 195 -1.65 -8.05 -5.01
N GLU A 196 -0.70 -8.82 -5.52
CA GLU A 196 -1.02 -9.97 -6.35
C GLU A 196 -1.86 -11.01 -5.59
N ILE A 197 -2.85 -11.60 -6.28
CA ILE A 197 -3.57 -12.77 -5.76
C ILE A 197 -2.64 -13.97 -5.86
N SER A 198 -1.91 -14.24 -4.79
CA SER A 198 -1.18 -15.50 -4.66
C SER A 198 -2.17 -16.65 -4.46
N TYR A 199 -2.46 -17.39 -5.54
CA TYR A 199 -3.21 -18.64 -5.51
C TYR A 199 -2.40 -19.79 -4.89
N SER A 200 -1.82 -19.58 -3.71
CA SER A 200 -1.41 -20.69 -2.86
C SER A 200 -2.67 -21.39 -2.35
N SER A 201 -2.88 -22.64 -2.74
CA SER A 201 -4.07 -23.44 -2.47
C SER A 201 -4.13 -23.97 -1.01
N SER A 202 -3.78 -23.10 -0.06
CA SER A 202 -3.45 -23.46 1.32
C SER A 202 -4.65 -23.46 2.30
N PHE A 203 -5.88 -23.25 1.83
CA PHE A 203 -7.07 -23.46 2.67
C PHE A 203 -7.62 -24.90 2.61
N ALA A 204 -7.42 -25.61 1.49
CA ALA A 204 -7.98 -26.95 1.28
C ALA A 204 -7.09 -28.10 1.79
N SER A 205 -5.76 -27.90 1.84
CA SER A 205 -4.82 -28.96 2.22
C SER A 205 -4.90 -29.34 3.71
N GLY A 206 -5.18 -28.37 4.60
CA GLY A 206 -5.23 -28.59 6.05
C GLY A 206 -6.46 -29.35 6.56
N TYR A 207 -7.60 -29.27 5.87
CA TYR A 207 -8.87 -29.84 6.37
C TYR A 207 -9.12 -31.30 5.96
N PHE A 208 -8.45 -31.81 4.92
CA PHE A 208 -8.64 -33.19 4.44
C PHE A 208 -7.46 -34.14 4.76
N ALA A 209 -6.28 -33.62 5.11
CA ALA A 209 -5.13 -34.45 5.51
C ALA A 209 -5.29 -35.11 6.91
N GLY A 210 -6.26 -34.67 7.72
CA GLY A 210 -6.44 -35.14 9.11
C GLY A 210 -7.29 -36.41 9.30
N LYS A 211 -7.72 -37.11 8.22
CA LYS A 211 -8.70 -38.20 8.32
C LYS A 211 -8.32 -39.56 7.71
N MET A 212 -7.03 -39.86 7.58
CA MET A 212 -6.53 -41.24 7.39
C MET A 212 -5.21 -41.51 8.12
N SER A 213 -5.25 -41.63 9.46
CA SER A 213 -4.12 -42.16 10.27
C SER A 213 -4.52 -42.56 11.70
N SER A 214 -5.46 -43.52 11.86
CA SER A 214 -5.78 -44.07 13.19
C SER A 214 -6.28 -45.53 13.19
N ILE A 215 -5.65 -46.40 12.40
CA ILE A 215 -5.76 -47.87 12.52
C ILE A 215 -4.34 -48.46 12.60
N SER A 216 -4.17 -49.46 13.49
CA SER A 216 -2.91 -50.15 13.85
C SER A 216 -2.02 -49.35 14.84
N SER A 217 -1.58 -49.86 16.00
CA SER A 217 -1.67 -51.22 16.57
C SER A 217 -1.74 -51.20 18.11
N ARG A 218 -2.35 -52.22 18.72
CA ARG A 218 -2.32 -52.47 20.17
C ARG A 218 -1.04 -53.22 20.59
N SER A 219 -0.69 -53.03 21.86
CA SER A 219 0.01 -53.95 22.78
C SER A 219 1.42 -54.47 22.46
N SER A 220 2.37 -54.07 23.31
CA SER A 220 2.95 -55.00 24.31
C SER A 220 3.48 -54.23 25.53
N LEU A 221 3.47 -54.87 26.71
CA LEU A 221 3.82 -54.31 28.03
C LEU A 221 4.62 -55.35 28.82
N ARG A 222 5.51 -54.90 29.73
CA ARG A 222 6.45 -55.68 30.58
C ARG A 222 7.60 -56.34 29.79
N ASN A 223 8.82 -56.51 30.28
CA ASN A 223 9.49 -56.22 31.57
C ASN A 223 11.01 -55.98 31.27
N SER A 224 11.93 -55.59 32.17
CA SER A 224 11.93 -55.32 33.63
C SER A 224 13.01 -54.25 33.96
N SER A 225 13.60 -54.25 35.17
CA SER A 225 14.53 -53.23 35.71
C SER A 225 15.90 -53.79 36.17
N VAL A 226 16.78 -52.88 36.68
CA VAL A 226 18.08 -53.07 37.38
C VAL A 226 19.25 -53.58 36.49
N VAL A 227 20.54 -53.19 36.62
CA VAL A 227 21.32 -52.48 37.67
C VAL A 227 22.34 -51.49 37.05
N ALA A 228 22.82 -50.52 37.83
CA ALA A 228 23.89 -49.56 37.47
C ALA A 228 25.32 -50.12 37.62
N GLY A 229 26.33 -49.46 37.04
CA GLY A 229 27.75 -49.72 37.33
C GLY A 229 28.76 -48.96 36.46
N LEU A 230 29.36 -47.90 37.01
CA LEU A 230 30.69 -47.42 36.60
C LEU A 230 31.75 -48.43 37.08
N VAL A 231 32.87 -48.59 36.35
CA VAL A 231 34.25 -48.31 36.80
C VAL A 231 35.20 -48.42 35.58
N ALA A 232 36.15 -47.47 35.50
CA ALA A 232 37.41 -47.42 34.73
C ALA A 232 37.57 -48.30 33.48
#